data_AF-A0A9X3EH93-F1
#
_entry.id   AF-A0A9X3EH93-F1
#
_cell.length_a   1.000
_cell.length_b   1.000
_cell.length_c   1.000
_cell.angle_alpha   90.00
_cell.angle_beta   90.00
_cell.angle_gamma   90.00
#
_symmetry.space_group_name_H-M   'P 1'
#
loop_
_entity.id
_entity.type
_entity.pdbx_description
1 polymer ?
#
loop_
_entity_poly.entity_id
_entity_poly.type
_entity_poly.pdbx_seq_one_letter_code
_entity_poly.pdbx_strand_id
1 'polypeptide(L)'
;MSSAANEGFLETAKLDHVVWKNEVYEMVLNRDVSRCGSLAGHDSCRLGVWCRQGEGYSRYRNFDAFSRIDRPHQQLHENGRMALEAMERGDEAGLCRHLEAMETASSQVIDALSQLEQEIRRQKKVSGH
;
A
#
# COMPACT_ATOMS: atom_id res chain seq x y z
N MET A 1 1.31 11.21 19.47
CA MET A 1 2.79 11.26 19.38
C MET A 1 3.25 12.47 18.57
N SER A 2 4.54 12.82 18.58
CA SER A 2 5.11 13.95 17.83
C SER A 2 4.89 13.77 16.33
N SER A 3 4.80 14.89 15.61
CA SER A 3 4.64 14.89 14.15
C SER A 3 5.79 14.21 13.38
N ALA A 4 6.95 13.99 14.02
CA ALA A 4 8.06 13.20 13.50
C ALA A 4 7.77 11.68 13.48
N ALA A 5 6.96 11.19 14.43
CA ALA A 5 6.56 9.78 14.47
C ALA A 5 5.67 9.41 13.27
N ASN A 6 4.89 10.37 12.76
CA ASN A 6 3.99 10.16 11.62
C ASN A 6 4.72 10.19 10.28
N GLU A 7 5.76 11.02 10.14
CA GLU A 7 6.66 10.94 8.99
C GLU A 7 7.39 9.59 8.98
N GLY A 8 7.89 9.12 10.13
CA GLY A 8 8.49 7.80 10.25
C GLY A 8 7.52 6.66 9.91
N PHE A 9 6.25 6.77 10.32
CA PHE A 9 5.23 5.79 9.93
C PHE A 9 5.03 5.74 8.41
N LEU A 10 4.89 6.89 7.75
CA LEU A 10 4.67 6.94 6.29
C LEU A 10 5.84 6.33 5.53
N GLU A 11 7.08 6.60 5.94
CA GLU A 11 8.27 5.94 5.38
C GLU A 11 8.23 4.43 5.58
N THR A 12 7.88 3.97 6.79
CA THR A 12 7.81 2.53 7.05
C THR A 12 6.66 1.86 6.27
N ALA A 13 5.54 2.55 6.05
CA ALA A 13 4.44 2.06 5.23
C ALA A 13 4.82 1.93 3.75
N LYS A 14 5.61 2.87 3.21
CA LYS A 14 6.17 2.76 1.85
C LYS A 14 7.07 1.53 1.74
N LEU A 15 7.91 1.26 2.74
CA LEU A 15 8.76 0.07 2.78
C LEU A 15 7.96 -1.23 2.88
N ASP A 16 6.93 -1.27 3.72
CA ASP A 16 6.03 -2.45 3.81
C ASP A 16 5.42 -2.79 2.45
N HIS A 17 5.01 -1.79 1.67
CA HIS A 17 4.46 -1.99 0.33
C HIS A 17 5.46 -2.62 -0.64
N VAL A 18 6.72 -2.22 -0.56
CA VAL A 18 7.80 -2.81 -1.38
C VAL A 18 8.04 -4.26 -0.96
N VAL A 19 8.10 -4.53 0.35
CA VAL A 19 8.24 -5.88 0.89
C VAL A 19 7.09 -6.77 0.45
N TRP A 20 5.84 -6.31 0.59
CA TRP A 20 4.67 -7.06 0.21
C TRP A 20 4.65 -7.42 -1.28
N LYS A 21 5.01 -6.48 -2.16
CA LYS A 21 5.16 -6.75 -3.60
C LYS A 21 6.23 -7.79 -3.89
N ASN A 22 7.37 -7.69 -3.20
CA ASN A 22 8.45 -8.65 -3.37
C ASN A 22 8.03 -10.06 -2.96
N GLU A 23 7.20 -10.21 -1.92
CA GLU A 23 6.63 -11.52 -1.55
C GLU A 23 5.76 -12.10 -2.68
N VAL A 24 4.95 -11.27 -3.35
CA VAL A 24 4.19 -11.70 -4.55
C VAL A 24 5.13 -12.14 -5.67
N TYR A 25 6.16 -11.34 -5.97
CA TYR A 25 7.14 -11.68 -6.99
C TYR A 25 7.93 -12.95 -6.68
N GLU A 26 8.34 -13.15 -5.42
CA GLU A 26 9.03 -14.37 -4.99
C GLU A 26 8.16 -15.60 -5.20
N MET A 27 6.87 -15.54 -4.88
CA MET A 27 5.93 -16.64 -5.12
C MET A 27 5.79 -16.91 -6.62
N VAL A 28 5.71 -15.86 -7.45
CA VAL A 28 5.62 -16.00 -8.91
C VAL A 28 6.88 -16.62 -9.50
N LEU A 29 8.06 -16.11 -9.15
CA LEU A 29 9.35 -16.57 -9.68
C LEU A 29 9.64 -18.02 -9.29
N ASN A 30 9.29 -18.41 -8.06
CA ASN A 30 9.48 -19.78 -7.57
C ASN A 30 8.33 -20.72 -7.95
N ARG A 31 7.26 -20.20 -8.56
CA ARG A 31 6.00 -20.93 -8.82
C ARG A 31 5.44 -21.62 -7.57
N ASP A 32 5.52 -20.94 -6.43
CA ASP A 32 5.09 -21.44 -5.12
C ASP A 32 4.00 -20.54 -4.53
N VAL A 33 2.74 -20.97 -4.67
CA VAL A 33 1.56 -20.28 -4.11
C VAL A 33 1.17 -20.77 -2.72
N SER A 34 1.94 -21.68 -2.10
CA SER A 34 1.61 -22.24 -0.78
C SER A 34 1.49 -21.17 0.31
N ARG A 35 2.15 -20.03 0.10
CA ARG A 35 2.14 -18.86 0.99
C ARG A 35 1.05 -17.83 0.69
N CYS A 36 0.24 -18.01 -0.36
CA CYS A 36 -0.77 -17.02 -0.77
C CYS A 36 -1.76 -16.67 0.36
N GLY A 37 -2.19 -17.67 1.14
CA GLY A 37 -3.10 -17.47 2.27
C GLY A 37 -2.49 -16.71 3.46
N SER A 38 -1.17 -16.52 3.48
CA SER A 38 -0.47 -15.74 4.52
C SER A 38 -0.27 -14.27 4.15
N LEU A 39 -0.56 -13.88 2.90
CA LEU A 39 -0.49 -12.49 2.48
C LEU A 39 -1.52 -11.66 3.22
N ALA A 40 -1.06 -10.59 3.86
CA ALA A 40 -1.95 -9.65 4.50
C ALA A 40 -2.92 -9.03 3.47
N GLY A 41 -4.18 -8.92 3.85
CA GLY A 41 -5.18 -8.16 3.09
C GLY A 41 -4.98 -6.66 3.28
N HIS A 42 -5.50 -5.87 2.35
CA HIS A 42 -5.45 -4.39 2.45
C HIS A 42 -6.08 -3.85 3.74
N ASP A 43 -6.98 -4.61 4.35
CA ASP A 43 -7.63 -4.23 5.59
C ASP A 43 -6.81 -4.61 6.82
N SER A 44 -6.21 -5.79 6.85
CA SER A 44 -5.40 -6.27 7.97
C SER A 44 -3.95 -5.78 7.95
N CYS A 45 -3.46 -5.20 6.84
CA CYS A 45 -2.12 -4.64 6.78
C CYS A 45 -1.99 -3.37 7.63
N ARG A 46 -0.75 -3.02 7.99
CA ARG A 46 -0.46 -1.90 8.89
C ARG A 46 -0.95 -0.55 8.35
N LEU A 47 -0.84 -0.30 7.05
CA LEU A 47 -1.37 0.91 6.41
C LEU A 47 -2.91 0.94 6.48
N GLY A 48 -3.57 -0.18 6.17
CA GLY A 48 -5.03 -0.30 6.22
C GLY A 48 -5.59 -0.01 7.61
N VAL A 49 -5.01 -0.61 8.64
CA VAL A 49 -5.38 -0.36 10.04
C VAL A 49 -5.16 1.10 10.41
N TRP A 50 -4.03 1.69 9.99
CA TRP A 50 -3.73 3.09 10.25
C TRP A 50 -4.71 4.07 9.59
N CYS A 51 -5.14 3.77 8.36
CA CYS A 51 -6.12 4.57 7.62
C CYS A 51 -7.53 4.49 8.21
N ARG A 52 -7.94 3.35 8.79
CA ARG A 52 -9.32 3.20 9.31
C ARG A 52 -9.46 3.50 10.80
N GLN A 53 -8.46 3.15 11.60
CA GLN A 53 -8.58 3.14 13.06
C GLN A 53 -7.43 3.85 13.77
N GLY A 54 -6.34 4.18 13.05
CA GLY A 54 -5.14 4.76 13.64
C GLY A 54 -5.07 6.29 13.56
N GLU A 55 -3.84 6.80 13.79
CA GLU A 55 -3.55 8.25 13.71
C GLU A 55 -3.84 8.84 12.31
N GLY A 56 -3.73 8.03 11.25
CA GLY A 56 -4.07 8.46 9.90
C GLY A 56 -5.50 8.94 9.81
N TYR A 57 -6.44 8.13 10.31
CA TYR A 57 -7.84 8.51 10.37
C TYR A 57 -8.07 9.75 11.26
N SER A 58 -7.57 9.73 12.49
CA SER A 58 -7.91 10.78 13.47
C SER A 58 -7.30 12.14 13.14
N ARG A 59 -6.15 12.18 12.46
CA ARG A 59 -5.41 13.43 12.19
C ARG A 59 -5.46 13.87 10.74
N TYR A 60 -5.55 12.94 9.80
CA TYR A 60 -5.25 13.20 8.39
C TYR A 60 -6.39 12.90 7.43
N ARG A 61 -7.54 12.41 7.91
CA ARG A 61 -8.71 12.12 7.06
C ARG A 61 -9.24 13.30 6.22
N ASN A 62 -8.93 14.54 6.62
CA ASN A 62 -9.34 15.75 5.91
C ASN A 62 -8.32 16.21 4.86
N PHE A 63 -7.19 15.51 4.72
CA PHE A 63 -6.21 15.79 3.68
C PHE A 63 -6.60 15.09 2.38
N ASP A 64 -6.55 15.81 1.27
CA ASP A 64 -6.89 15.27 -0.05
C ASP A 64 -6.02 14.07 -0.41
N ALA A 65 -4.71 14.15 -0.12
CA ALA A 65 -3.78 13.05 -0.36
C ALA A 65 -4.15 11.78 0.45
N PHE A 66 -4.68 11.92 1.67
CA PHE A 66 -5.11 10.78 2.48
C PHE A 66 -6.30 10.05 1.85
N SER A 67 -7.30 10.79 1.35
CA SER A 67 -8.49 10.22 0.71
C SER A 67 -8.16 9.39 -0.55
N ARG A 68 -7.01 9.66 -1.16
CA ARG A 68 -6.53 9.01 -2.39
C ARG A 68 -5.75 7.71 -2.15
N ILE A 69 -5.50 7.33 -0.89
CA ILE A 69 -4.74 6.11 -0.55
C ILE A 69 -5.60 4.85 -0.72
N ASP A 70 -6.86 4.90 -0.27
CA ASP A 70 -7.65 3.70 -0.01
C ASP A 70 -7.88 2.84 -1.26
N ARG A 71 -8.34 3.45 -2.35
CA ARG A 71 -8.62 2.76 -3.61
C ARG A 71 -7.37 2.09 -4.23
N PRO A 72 -6.26 2.78 -4.50
CA PRO A 72 -5.08 2.13 -5.05
C PRO A 72 -4.47 1.11 -4.09
N HIS A 73 -4.60 1.30 -2.77
CA HIS A 73 -4.15 0.32 -1.79
C HIS A 73 -4.97 -0.99 -1.87
N GLN A 74 -6.30 -0.91 -1.97
CA GLN A 74 -7.13 -2.08 -2.21
C GLN A 74 -6.77 -2.77 -3.54
N GLN A 75 -6.57 -1.99 -4.61
CA GLN A 75 -6.21 -2.52 -5.92
C GLN A 75 -4.85 -3.21 -5.94
N LEU A 76 -3.88 -2.73 -5.16
CA LEU A 76 -2.57 -3.37 -5.02
C LEU A 76 -2.71 -4.80 -4.49
N HIS A 77 -3.40 -4.95 -3.35
CA HIS A 77 -3.58 -6.24 -2.70
C HIS A 77 -4.40 -7.21 -3.56
N GLU A 78 -5.49 -6.71 -4.16
CA GLU A 78 -6.36 -7.52 -5.00
C GLU A 78 -5.63 -8.04 -6.24
N ASN A 79 -4.90 -7.18 -6.94
CA ASN A 79 -4.18 -7.60 -8.14
C ASN A 79 -3.02 -8.55 -7.83
N GLY A 80 -2.30 -8.38 -6.71
CA GLY A 80 -1.29 -9.35 -6.31
C GLY A 80 -1.87 -10.74 -6.04
N ARG A 81 -3.04 -10.82 -5.39
CA ARG A 81 -3.77 -12.09 -5.21
C ARG A 81 -4.23 -12.68 -6.55
N MET A 82 -4.85 -11.87 -7.40
CA MET A 82 -5.31 -12.32 -8.73
C MET A 82 -4.16 -12.79 -9.62
N ALA A 83 -2.97 -12.22 -9.49
CA ALA A 83 -1.76 -12.67 -10.17
C ALA A 83 -1.37 -14.10 -9.75
N LEU A 84 -1.35 -14.38 -8.44
CA LEU A 84 -1.05 -15.71 -7.91
C LEU A 84 -2.09 -16.75 -8.32
N GLU A 85 -3.38 -16.38 -8.31
CA GLU A 85 -4.45 -17.26 -8.79
C GLU A 85 -4.38 -17.52 -10.30
N ALA A 86 -4.02 -16.52 -11.10
CA ALA A 86 -3.80 -16.69 -12.53
C ALA A 86 -2.62 -17.66 -12.79
N MET A 87 -1.55 -17.53 -12.01
CA MET A 87 -0.41 -18.45 -12.07
C MET A 87 -0.82 -19.89 -11.73
N GLU A 88 -1.59 -20.09 -10.66
CA GLU A 88 -2.06 -21.42 -10.25
C GLU A 88 -2.92 -22.09 -11.35
N ARG A 89 -3.71 -21.30 -12.08
CA ARG A 89 -4.52 -21.77 -13.22
C ARG A 89 -3.74 -21.90 -14.53
N GLY A 90 -2.47 -21.50 -14.58
CA GLY A 90 -1.68 -21.47 -15.82
C GLY A 90 -2.10 -20.37 -16.81
N ASP A 91 -2.82 -19.34 -16.36
CA ASP A 91 -3.21 -18.17 -17.16
C ASP A 91 -2.06 -17.15 -17.19
N GLU A 92 -1.10 -17.35 -18.09
CA GLU A 92 0.07 -16.48 -18.23
C GLU A 92 -0.32 -15.04 -18.60
N ALA A 93 -1.33 -14.86 -19.45
CA ALA A 93 -1.80 -13.55 -19.84
C ALA A 93 -2.46 -12.83 -18.65
N GLY A 94 -3.22 -13.55 -17.83
CA GLY A 94 -3.78 -13.04 -16.58
C GLY A 94 -2.72 -12.66 -15.57
N LEU A 95 -1.70 -13.50 -15.39
CA LEU A 95 -0.56 -13.22 -14.53
C LEU A 95 0.11 -11.89 -14.89
N CYS A 96 0.48 -11.69 -16.16
CA CYS A 96 1.09 -10.45 -16.62
C CYS A 96 0.18 -9.23 -16.38
N ARG A 97 -1.10 -9.32 -16.76
CA ARG A 97 -2.07 -8.22 -16.57
C ARG A 97 -2.21 -7.82 -15.11
N HIS A 98 -2.29 -8.79 -14.21
CA HIS A 98 -2.46 -8.52 -12.79
C HIS A 98 -1.17 -7.99 -12.15
N LEU A 99 0.01 -8.45 -12.56
CA LEU A 99 1.27 -7.87 -12.09
C LEU A 99 1.42 -6.40 -12.55
N GLU A 100 1.08 -6.07 -13.79
CA GLU A 100 1.10 -4.69 -14.28
C GLU A 100 0.11 -3.78 -13.53
N ALA A 101 -1.09 -4.29 -13.24
CA ALA A 101 -2.09 -3.57 -12.46
C ALA A 101 -1.65 -3.40 -11.00
N MET A 102 -1.01 -4.40 -10.40
CA MET A 102 -0.40 -4.34 -9.06
C MET A 102 0.68 -3.25 -9.01
N GLU A 103 1.56 -3.19 -10.02
CA GLU A 103 2.60 -2.16 -10.14
C GLU A 103 2.02 -0.76 -10.24
N THR A 104 1.04 -0.58 -11.13
CA THR A 104 0.36 0.71 -11.32
C THR A 104 -0.29 1.18 -10.02
N ALA A 105 -1.00 0.30 -9.32
CA ALA A 105 -1.62 0.60 -8.04
C ALA A 105 -0.56 0.92 -6.95
N SER A 106 0.56 0.20 -6.94
CA SER A 106 1.69 0.46 -6.03
C SER A 106 2.22 1.88 -6.18
N SER A 107 2.51 2.31 -7.41
CA SER A 107 2.97 3.67 -7.69
C SER A 107 1.99 4.72 -7.18
N GLN A 108 0.68 4.50 -7.41
CA GLN A 108 -0.37 5.41 -6.93
C GLN A 108 -0.42 5.51 -5.40
N VAL A 109 -0.18 4.42 -4.67
CA VAL A 109 -0.10 4.46 -3.21
C VAL A 109 1.14 5.24 -2.76
N ILE A 110 2.32 4.96 -3.32
CA ILE A 110 3.56 5.66 -2.96
C ILE A 110 3.44 7.16 -3.24
N ASP A 111 2.81 7.55 -4.35
CA ASP A 111 2.55 8.95 -4.69
C ASP A 111 1.61 9.60 -3.68
N ALA A 112 0.51 8.94 -3.30
CA ALA A 112 -0.44 9.46 -2.31
C ALA A 112 0.22 9.61 -0.93
N LEU A 113 1.01 8.64 -0.49
CA LEU A 113 1.75 8.71 0.78
C LEU A 113 2.79 9.85 0.77
N SER A 114 3.48 10.04 -0.35
CA SER A 114 4.47 11.10 -0.51
C SER A 114 3.83 12.49 -0.55
N GLN A 115 2.65 12.63 -1.15
CA GLN A 115 1.87 13.87 -1.13
C GLN A 115 1.35 14.18 0.27
N LEU A 116 0.85 13.15 0.98
CA LEU A 116 0.40 13.30 2.36
C LEU A 116 1.54 13.77 3.28
N GLU A 117 2.74 13.20 3.12
CA GLU A 117 3.93 13.64 3.84
C GLU A 117 4.24 15.13 3.61
N GLN A 118 4.11 15.60 2.37
CA GLN A 118 4.30 17.02 2.03
C GLN A 118 3.23 17.91 2.66
N GLU A 119 1.96 17.51 2.64
CA GLU A 119 0.86 18.24 3.27
C GLU A 119 1.04 18.36 4.78
N ILE A 120 1.43 17.26 5.44
CA ILE A 120 1.75 17.24 6.88
C ILE A 120 2.90 18.19 7.19
N ARG A 121 3.97 18.21 6.38
CA ARG A 121 5.11 19.13 6.55
C ARG A 121 4.71 20.60 6.35
N ARG A 122 3.84 20.89 5.37
CA ARG A 122 3.32 22.24 5.11
C ARG A 122 2.47 22.74 6.27
N GLN A 123 1.56 21.91 6.80
CA GLN A 123 0.72 22.27 7.95
C GLN A 123 1.56 22.67 9.17
N LYS A 124 2.67 21.98 9.46
CA LYS A 124 3.58 22.34 10.56
C LYS A 124 4.20 23.72 10.41
N LYS A 125 4.55 24.13 9.19
CA LYS A 125 5.12 25.46 8.93
C LYS A 125 4.10 26.57 9.20
N VAL A 126 2.82 26.31 8.96
CA VAL A 126 1.74 27.30 9.18
C VAL A 126 1.35 27.38 10.66
N SER A 127 1.38 26.28 11.40
CA SER A 127 1.04 26.25 12.84
C SER A 127 2.20 26.58 13.79
N GLY A 128 3.39 26.88 13.25
CA GLY A 128 4.61 27.20 14.00
C GLY A 128 4.93 28.71 14.07
N HIS A 129 3.95 29.56 13.84
CA HIS A 129 3.94 31.01 14.11
C HIS A 129 2.76 31.33 15.03
#